data_AF-A0A382S615-F1
#
_entry.id   AF-A0A382S615-F1
#
_cell.length_a   1.000
_cell.length_b   1.000
_cell.length_c   1.000
_cell.angle_alpha   90.00
_cell.angle_beta   90.00
_cell.angle_gamma   90.00
#
_symmetry.space_group_name_H-M   'P 1'
#
loop_
_entity.id
_entity.type
_entity.pdbx_description
1 polymer ?
#
loop_
_entity_poly.entity_id
_entity_poly.type
_entity_poly.pdbx_seq_one_letter_code
_entity_poly.pdbx_strand_id
1 'polypeptide(L)' 'MLEQISGWIKQVTNIGLGLIALGVVLQILFGAAIPFMPMDVVGSVVSLVKALGSEGLVGLVAIWVLWGIYSK' A
#
# COMPACT_ATOMS: atom_id res chain seq x y z
N MET A 1 0.23 -30.04 -1.51
CA MET A 1 1.48 -29.27 -1.70
C MET A 1 1.23 -27.79 -2.00
N LEU A 2 0.35 -27.45 -2.95
CA LEU A 2 0.01 -26.04 -3.25
C LEU A 2 -0.60 -25.29 -2.05
N GLU A 3 -1.45 -25.97 -1.25
CA GLU A 3 -2.01 -25.39 -0.02
C GLU A 3 -0.95 -25.08 1.03
N GLN A 4 0.07 -25.92 1.15
CA GLN A 4 1.18 -25.73 2.08
C GLN A 4 2.06 -24.54 1.66
N ILE A 5 2.32 -24.40 0.35
CA ILE A 5 3.04 -23.24 -0.21
C ILE A 5 2.22 -21.96 -0.02
N SER A 6 0.91 -22.00 -0.28
CA SER A 6 0.00 -20.87 -0.03
C SER A 6 -0.02 -20.47 1.46
N GLY A 7 -0.02 -21.45 2.37
CA GLY A 7 0.09 -21.24 3.80
C GLY A 7 1.40 -20.53 4.20
N TRP A 8 2.52 -20.97 3.65
CA TRP A 8 3.82 -20.33 3.87
C TRP A 8 3.88 -18.90 3.35
N ILE A 9 3.36 -18.65 2.14
CA ILE A 9 3.31 -17.30 1.56
C ILE A 9 2.48 -16.37 2.48
N LYS A 10 1.33 -16.83 2.97
CA LYS A 10 0.50 -16.03 3.90
C LYS A 10 1.24 -15.72 5.19
N GLN A 11 1.94 -16.69 5.78
CA GLN A 11 2.70 -16.47 7.01
C GLN A 11 3.84 -15.46 6.81
N VAL A 12 4.61 -15.60 5.74
CA VAL A 12 5.70 -14.67 5.41
C VAL A 12 5.15 -13.26 5.14
N THR A 13 4.05 -13.15 4.40
CA THR A 13 3.38 -11.86 4.16
C THR A 13 2.90 -11.23 5.46
N ASN A 14 2.33 -12.00 6.39
CA ASN A 14 1.90 -11.47 7.69
C ASN A 14 3.08 -10.96 8.52
N ILE A 15 4.21 -11.66 8.50
CA ILE A 15 5.44 -11.22 9.15
C ILE A 15 5.94 -9.92 8.48
N GLY A 16 5.99 -9.87 7.15
CA GLY A 16 6.38 -8.69 6.40
C GLY A 16 5.50 -7.47 6.68
N LEU A 17 4.18 -7.65 6.74
CA LEU A 17 3.23 -6.61 7.11
C LEU A 17 3.46 -6.11 8.54
N GLY A 18 3.73 -7.02 9.49
CA GLY A 18 4.09 -6.66 10.86
C GLY A 18 5.37 -5.83 10.94
N LEU A 19 6.39 -6.18 10.15
CA LEU A 19 7.65 -5.42 10.06
C LEU A 19 7.44 -4.03 9.46
N ILE A 20 6.61 -3.90 8.42
CA ILE A 20 6.24 -2.59 7.83
C ILE A 20 5.51 -1.73 8.86
N ALA A 21 4.52 -2.29 9.56
CA ALA A 21 3.76 -1.58 10.59
C ALA A 21 4.67 -1.10 11.74
N LEU A 22 5.60 -1.94 12.18
CA LEU A 22 6.60 -1.58 13.18
C LEU A 22 7.52 -0.45 12.69
N GLY A 23 7.96 -0.51 11.43
CA GLY A 23 8.74 0.57 10.80
C GLY A 23 7.99 1.90 10.77
N VAL A 24 6.70 1.88 10.42
CA VAL A 24 5.84 3.08 10.43
C VAL A 24 5.73 3.69 11.84
N VAL A 25 5.46 2.87 12.86
CA VAL A 25 5.34 3.36 14.24
C VAL A 25 6.66 3.98 14.72
N LEU A 26 7.79 3.30 14.49
CA LEU A 26 9.09 3.83 14.88
C LEU A 26 9.42 5.14 14.16
N GLN A 27 9.12 5.25 12.87
CA GLN A 27 9.42 6.45 12.09
C GLN A 27 8.54 7.64 12.51
N ILE A 28 7.31 7.40 12.94
CA ILE A 28 6.44 8.43 13.54
C ILE A 28 7.00 8.89 14.89
N LEU A 29 7.50 7.98 15.72
CA LEU A 29 7.99 8.28 17.07
C LEU A 29 9.36 8.99 17.06
N PHE A 30 10.28 8.56 16.22
CA PHE A 30 11.66 9.04 16.18
C PHE A 30 11.96 10.03 15.03
N GLY A 31 11.04 10.18 14.07
CA GLY A 31 11.23 11.01 12.89
C GLY A 31 12.01 10.33 11.76
N ALA A 32 12.44 11.12 10.76
CA ALA A 32 12.97 10.62 9.48
C ALA A 32 14.33 9.88 9.56
N ALA A 33 15.05 9.97 10.69
CA ALA A 33 16.40 9.46 10.81
C ALA A 33 16.48 8.36 11.88
N ILE A 34 16.06 7.15 11.52
CA ILE A 34 16.31 5.96 12.34
C ILE A 34 17.67 5.37 11.93
N PRO A 35 18.69 5.35 12.81
CA PRO A 35 20.06 4.92 12.45
C PRO A 35 20.18 3.48 11.94
N PHE A 36 19.23 2.61 12.32
CA PHE A 36 19.21 1.19 11.97
C PHE A 36 18.26 0.86 10.81
N MET A 37 17.53 1.84 10.28
CA MET A 37 16.61 1.67 9.15
C MET A 37 16.75 2.88 8.21
N PRO A 38 17.68 2.85 7.23
CA PRO A 38 17.92 3.96 6.31
C PRO A 38 16.82 4.13 5.24
N MET A 39 15.70 3.41 5.38
CA MET A 39 14.61 3.37 4.41
C MET A 39 13.40 4.12 4.97
N ASP A 40 12.81 4.97 4.13
CA ASP A 40 11.59 5.71 4.45
C ASP A 40 10.35 4.85 4.21
N VAL A 41 9.88 4.16 5.24
CA VAL A 41 8.72 3.26 5.18
C VAL A 41 7.43 4.06 5.02
N VAL A 42 7.29 5.16 5.77
CA VAL A 42 6.10 6.03 5.71
C VAL A 42 5.98 6.66 4.32
N GLY A 43 7.08 7.21 3.78
CA GLY A 43 7.12 7.79 2.45
C GLY A 43 6.79 6.77 1.35
N SER A 44 7.28 5.54 1.48
CA SER A 44 6.96 4.45 0.54
C SER A 44 5.46 4.11 0.54
N VAL A 45 4.83 4.02 1.72
CA VAL A 45 3.39 3.77 1.86
C VAL A 45 2.58 4.95 1.31
N VAL A 46 2.95 6.18 1.64
CA VAL A 46 2.27 7.40 1.16
C VAL A 46 2.40 7.51 -0.37
N SER A 47 3.55 7.19 -0.94
CA SER A 47 3.75 7.18 -2.39
C SER A 47 2.85 6.16 -3.07
N LEU A 48 2.72 4.95 -2.51
CA LEU A 48 1.82 3.92 -3.02
C LEU A 48 0.36 4.39 -2.95
N VAL A 49 -0.08 4.93 -1.81
CA VAL A 49 -1.44 5.45 -1.64
C VAL A 49 -1.72 6.61 -2.61
N LYS A 50 -0.75 7.50 -2.83
CA LYS A 50 -0.86 8.57 -3.82
C LYS A 50 -1.00 8.03 -5.25
N ALA A 51 -0.23 7.00 -5.61
CA ALA A 51 -0.35 6.35 -6.91
C ALA A 51 -1.72 5.67 -7.09
N LEU A 52 -2.26 5.05 -6.04
CA LEU A 52 -3.61 4.48 -6.08
C LEU A 52 -4.71 5.57 -6.12
N GLY A 53 -4.50 6.70 -5.44
CA GLY A 53 -5.42 7.83 -5.41
C GLY A 53 -5.41 8.69 -6.67
N SER A 54 -4.27 8.82 -7.36
CA SER A 54 -4.17 9.53 -8.64
C SER A 54 -4.98 8.84 -9.73
N GLU A 55 -4.96 7.50 -9.74
CA GLU A 55 -5.79 6.70 -10.64
C GLU A 55 -7.28 6.65 -10.20
N GLY A 56 -7.59 6.97 -8.94
CA GLY A 56 -8.97 7.03 -8.44
C GLY A 56 -9.81 8.14 -9.08
N LEU A 57 -9.18 9.28 -9.38
CA LEU A 57 -9.82 10.37 -10.13
C LEU A 57 -10.11 9.97 -11.57
N VAL A 58 -9.17 9.26 -12.22
CA VAL A 58 -9.35 8.70 -13.56
C VAL A 58 -10.47 7.65 -13.56
N GLY A 59 -10.58 6.84 -12.51
CA GLY A 59 -11.68 5.88 -12.32
C GLY A 59 -13.06 6.54 -12.20
N LEU A 60 -13.18 7.63 -11.43
CA LEU A 60 -14.43 8.39 -11.31
C LEU A 60 -14.83 9.05 -12.64
N VAL A 61 -13.85 9.58 -13.39
CA VAL A 61 -14.08 10.14 -14.73
C VAL A 61 -14.53 9.05 -15.71
N ALA A 62 -13.93 7.85 -15.66
CA ALA A 62 -14.33 6.74 -16.50
C ALA A 62 -15.79 6.30 -16.25
N ILE A 63 -16.22 6.23 -14.98
CA ILE A 63 -17.61 5.93 -14.60
C ILE A 63 -18.56 7.01 -15.14
N TRP A 64 -18.18 8.29 -15.05
CA TRP A 64 -19.00 9.40 -15.55
C TRP A 64 -19.17 9.35 -17.08
N VAL A 65 -18.10 9.03 -17.82
CA VAL A 65 -18.15 8.83 -19.28
C VAL A 65 -19.06 7.65 -19.64
N LEU A 66 -18.90 6.51 -18.97
CA LEU A 66 -19.75 5.33 -19.20
C LEU A 66 -21.22 5.63 -18.91
N TRP A 67 -21.51 6.35 -17.82
CA TRP A 67 -22.85 6.80 -17.49
C TRP A 67 -23.42 7.76 -18.55
N GLY A 68 -22.61 8.69 -19.07
CA GLY A 68 -23.03 9.59 -20.15
C GLY A 68 -23.33 8.89 -21.47
N ILE A 69 -22.66 7.76 -21.76
CA ILE A 69 -22.95 6.91 -22.92
C ILE A 69 -24.25 6.14 -22.72
N TYR A 70 -24.48 5.59 -21.53
CA TYR A 70 -25.61 4.70 -21.24
C TYR A 70 -26.90 5.45 -20.83
N SER A 71 -26.80 6.72 -20.47
CA SER A 71 -27.94 7.58 -20.09
C SER A 71 -28.54 8.34 -21.29
N LYS A 72 -28.18 7.96 -22.52
CA LYS A 72 -28.88 8.28 -23.78
C LYS A 72 -29.63 7.05 -24.27
#